data_AF-A0A954U2U3-F1
#
_entry.id   AF-A0A954U2U3-F1
#
_cell.length_a   1.000
_cell.length_b   1.000
_cell.length_c   1.000
_cell.angle_alpha   90.00
_cell.angle_beta   90.00
_cell.angle_gamma   90.00
#
_symmetry.space_group_name_H-M   'P 1'
#
loop_
_entity.id
_entity.type
_entity.pdbx_description
1 polymer ?
#
loop_
_entity_poly.entity_id
_entity_poly.type
_entity_poly.pdbx_seq_one_letter_code
_entity_poly.pdbx_strand_id
1 'polypeptide(L)'
;NGGEAKNPDESFHVVRDDKPTDLAVMIRGDVNNRGPVVPRRFLQVLCDGEPTPFQDGSGRRELAESIASTDNPLTARVIVNRVWGQYFGSPLVSTASNFGALGQRPTHPELLDDLAARFMENGWSLKWLHREIVMSATYQQSSQADAAKVAADPANQWLARMPRRRLSVESWRDAVLSAGGSLSDVIGGQSVDPTAIDAKSDAGQRRTVYSEVSRFQLHPLLAMFDFPDPNAHSGGRVETTTPLQKL
;
A
#
# COMPACT_ATOMS: atom_id res chain seq x y z
N ASN A 1 31.61 -25.84 25.93
CA ASN A 1 30.76 -26.71 25.07
C ASN A 1 30.12 -25.87 23.98
N GLY A 2 30.95 -25.46 23.00
CA GLY A 2 30.50 -24.74 21.81
C GLY A 2 30.27 -25.75 20.69
N GLY A 3 29.01 -25.99 20.37
CA GLY A 3 28.62 -26.67 19.14
C GLY A 3 28.36 -25.61 18.08
N GLU A 4 29.41 -25.15 17.41
CA GLU A 4 29.24 -24.39 16.18
C GLU A 4 28.60 -25.29 15.12
N ALA A 5 27.56 -24.78 14.46
CA ALA A 5 26.87 -25.47 13.38
C ALA A 5 27.87 -25.76 12.25
N LYS A 6 27.95 -27.02 11.81
CA LYS A 6 28.91 -27.51 10.82
C LYS A 6 28.80 -26.88 9.42
N ASN A 7 27.76 -26.08 9.15
CA ASN A 7 27.59 -25.34 7.90
C ASN A 7 26.70 -24.09 8.14
N PRO A 8 27.27 -22.88 8.26
CA PRO A 8 26.48 -21.64 8.38
C PRO A 8 25.55 -21.41 7.19
N ASP A 9 25.94 -21.88 5.99
CA ASP A 9 25.16 -21.74 4.76
C ASP A 9 23.85 -22.54 4.75
N GLU A 10 23.74 -23.58 5.58
CA GLU A 10 22.51 -24.39 5.72
C GLU A 10 21.54 -23.84 6.77
N SER A 11 22.00 -22.93 7.63
CA SER A 11 21.15 -22.25 8.63
C SER A 11 20.39 -21.05 8.09
N PHE A 12 20.68 -20.63 6.86
CA PHE A 12 19.90 -19.62 6.16
C PHE A 12 18.98 -20.31 5.16
N HIS A 13 17.67 -20.15 5.33
CA HIS A 13 16.69 -20.45 4.27
C HIS A 13 16.84 -19.41 3.14
N VAL A 14 17.95 -19.46 2.40
CA VAL A 14 18.13 -18.68 1.18
C VAL A 14 17.41 -19.45 0.08
N VAL A 15 16.23 -18.97 -0.31
CA VAL A 15 15.58 -19.41 -1.54
C VAL A 15 16.50 -19.03 -2.69
N ARG A 16 17.14 -20.01 -3.31
CA ARG A 16 17.90 -19.81 -4.55
C ARG A 16 16.92 -19.93 -5.71
N ASP A 17 16.92 -18.92 -6.59
CA ASP A 17 16.16 -19.00 -7.84
C ASP A 17 16.80 -20.10 -8.72
N ASP A 18 16.09 -21.21 -8.89
CA ASP A 18 16.42 -22.26 -9.85
C ASP A 18 15.85 -21.87 -11.24
N LYS A 19 16.19 -22.65 -12.28
CA LYS A 19 15.64 -22.47 -13.63
C LYS A 19 14.11 -22.44 -13.56
N PRO A 20 13.47 -21.38 -14.06
CA PRO A 20 12.02 -21.32 -14.10
C PRO A 20 11.43 -22.47 -14.90
N THR A 21 10.40 -23.11 -14.35
CA THR A 21 9.72 -24.25 -14.97
C THR A 21 8.21 -24.09 -14.87
N ASP A 22 7.51 -24.67 -15.84
CA ASP A 22 6.07 -24.83 -15.76
C ASP A 22 5.72 -25.94 -14.77
N LEU A 23 4.62 -25.76 -14.03
CA LEU A 23 4.22 -26.67 -12.97
C LEU A 23 3.00 -27.50 -13.38
N ALA A 24 3.00 -28.77 -12.99
CA ALA A 24 1.82 -29.61 -13.06
C ALA A 24 0.78 -29.21 -12.01
N VAL A 25 -0.50 -29.33 -12.36
CA VAL A 25 -1.57 -29.20 -11.35
C VAL A 25 -1.40 -30.31 -10.31
N MET A 26 -1.22 -29.93 -9.05
CA MET A 26 -1.21 -30.89 -7.93
C MET A 26 -2.66 -31.24 -7.60
N ILE A 27 -3.10 -32.44 -8.02
CA ILE A 27 -4.49 -32.86 -7.87
C ILE A 27 -4.78 -32.99 -6.37
N ARG A 28 -5.74 -32.20 -5.88
CA ARG A 28 -6.08 -32.08 -4.44
C ARG A 28 -4.91 -31.61 -3.56
N GLY A 29 -3.92 -30.92 -4.13
CA GLY A 29 -2.76 -30.41 -3.42
C GLY A 29 -1.69 -31.46 -3.08
N ASP A 30 -1.82 -32.69 -3.59
CA ASP A 30 -0.80 -33.73 -3.41
C ASP A 30 0.34 -33.57 -4.43
N VAL A 31 1.55 -33.33 -3.92
CA VAL A 31 2.77 -33.14 -4.72
C VAL A 31 3.16 -34.37 -5.55
N ASN A 32 2.69 -35.56 -5.15
CA ASN A 32 2.94 -36.82 -5.82
C ASN A 32 1.89 -37.13 -6.89
N ASN A 33 0.70 -36.52 -6.79
CA ASN A 33 -0.40 -36.73 -7.74
C ASN A 33 -0.47 -35.58 -8.74
N ARG A 34 0.36 -35.68 -9.79
CA ARG A 34 0.51 -34.62 -10.80
C ARG A 34 -0.47 -34.82 -11.95
N GLY A 35 -1.26 -33.77 -12.21
CA GLY A 35 -2.09 -33.63 -13.40
C GLY A 35 -1.33 -33.02 -14.58
N PRO A 36 -2.05 -32.41 -15.55
CA PRO A 36 -1.44 -31.74 -16.70
C PRO A 36 -0.49 -30.61 -16.28
N VAL A 37 0.57 -30.41 -17.05
CA VAL A 37 1.46 -29.24 -16.94
C VAL A 37 0.70 -28.00 -17.37
N VAL A 38 0.71 -26.97 -16.52
CA VAL A 38 0.12 -25.66 -16.83
C VAL A 38 1.25 -24.71 -17.18
N PRO A 39 1.29 -24.19 -18.42
CA PRO A 39 2.29 -23.22 -18.79
C PRO A 39 2.10 -21.93 -17.99
N ARG A 40 3.20 -21.29 -17.61
CA ARG A 40 3.17 -19.97 -16.97
C ARG A 40 2.50 -18.99 -17.93
N ARG A 41 1.43 -18.34 -17.49
CA ARG A 41 0.61 -17.42 -18.29
C ARG A 41 -0.26 -16.57 -17.38
N PHE A 42 -0.95 -15.59 -17.94
CA PHE A 42 -1.94 -14.80 -17.20
C PHE A 42 -3.15 -15.65 -16.79
N LEU A 43 -3.95 -15.15 -15.86
CA LEU A 43 -5.13 -15.86 -15.37
C LEU A 43 -6.19 -15.98 -16.47
N GLN A 44 -6.43 -17.20 -16.94
CA GLN A 44 -7.39 -17.48 -18.02
C GLN A 44 -8.81 -16.97 -17.73
N VAL A 45 -9.25 -17.03 -16.47
CA VAL A 45 -10.58 -16.55 -16.06
C VAL A 45 -10.77 -15.04 -16.24
N LEU A 46 -9.67 -14.29 -16.42
CA LEU A 46 -9.67 -12.85 -16.64
C LEU A 46 -9.40 -12.47 -18.11
N CYS A 47 -9.30 -13.44 -19.01
CA CYS A 47 -9.03 -13.23 -20.43
C CYS A 47 -10.21 -13.65 -21.29
N ASP A 48 -10.40 -12.96 -22.40
CA ASP A 48 -11.22 -13.45 -23.50
C ASP A 48 -10.43 -14.52 -24.28
N GLY A 49 -10.59 -15.79 -23.89
CA GLY A 49 -9.95 -16.95 -24.54
C GLY A 49 -8.73 -17.51 -23.81
N GLU A 50 -7.84 -18.19 -24.55
CA GLU A 50 -6.62 -18.79 -23.98
C GLU A 50 -5.49 -17.75 -23.91
N PRO A 51 -4.95 -17.46 -22.71
CA PRO A 51 -3.85 -16.52 -22.57
C PRO A 51 -2.54 -17.10 -23.13
N THR A 52 -1.78 -16.26 -23.83
CA THR A 52 -0.46 -16.61 -24.35
C THR A 52 0.49 -17.00 -23.21
N PRO A 53 1.20 -18.13 -23.32
CA PRO A 53 2.25 -18.50 -22.37
C PRO A 53 3.39 -17.47 -22.31
N PHE A 54 3.84 -17.21 -21.10
CA PHE A 54 5.01 -16.40 -20.79
C PHE A 54 6.29 -17.08 -21.28
N GLN A 55 7.18 -16.31 -21.89
CA GLN A 55 8.36 -16.84 -22.58
C GLN A 55 9.68 -16.44 -21.90
N ASP A 56 9.70 -15.37 -21.10
CA ASP A 56 10.93 -14.76 -20.60
C ASP A 56 11.13 -14.95 -19.09
N GLY A 57 12.28 -15.53 -18.73
CA GLY A 57 12.69 -15.74 -17.36
C GLY A 57 11.63 -16.52 -16.57
N SER A 58 11.21 -15.98 -15.43
CA SER A 58 10.21 -16.59 -14.55
C SER A 58 8.76 -16.34 -14.96
N GLY A 59 8.51 -15.44 -15.91
CA GLY A 59 7.19 -14.89 -16.21
C GLY A 59 6.69 -13.84 -15.19
N ARG A 60 7.44 -13.55 -14.12
CA ARG A 60 7.06 -12.51 -13.13
C ARG A 60 6.99 -11.12 -13.76
N ARG A 61 7.90 -10.80 -14.69
CA ARG A 61 7.89 -9.53 -15.44
C ARG A 61 6.66 -9.43 -16.34
N GLU A 62 6.41 -10.45 -17.16
CA GLU A 62 5.26 -10.50 -18.07
C GLU A 62 3.92 -10.46 -17.30
N LEU A 63 3.85 -11.11 -16.13
CA LEU A 63 2.70 -10.99 -15.23
C LEU A 63 2.53 -9.55 -14.72
N ALA A 64 3.61 -8.89 -14.30
CA ALA A 64 3.56 -7.50 -13.84
C ALA A 64 3.13 -6.56 -14.96
N GLU A 65 3.61 -6.76 -16.18
CA GLU A 65 3.21 -6.01 -17.38
C GLU A 65 1.74 -6.23 -17.72
N SER A 66 1.24 -7.47 -17.59
CA SER A 66 -0.18 -7.77 -17.78
C SER A 66 -1.06 -7.09 -16.73
N ILE A 67 -0.61 -7.07 -15.47
CA ILE A 67 -1.33 -6.39 -14.38
C ILE A 67 -1.33 -4.87 -14.61
N ALA A 68 -0.20 -4.27 -14.95
CA ALA A 68 -0.04 -2.83 -15.15
C ALA A 68 -0.30 -2.37 -16.60
N SER A 69 -0.96 -3.20 -17.41
CA SER A 69 -1.34 -2.84 -18.78
C SER A 69 -2.40 -1.75 -18.80
N THR A 70 -2.36 -0.87 -19.79
CA THR A 70 -3.42 0.12 -20.07
C THR A 70 -4.74 -0.55 -20.46
N ASP A 71 -4.69 -1.79 -20.95
CA ASP A 71 -5.88 -2.59 -21.26
C ASP A 71 -6.53 -3.16 -19.99
N ASN A 72 -5.85 -3.06 -18.84
CA ASN A 72 -6.38 -3.42 -17.53
C ASN A 72 -6.65 -2.17 -16.67
N PRO A 73 -7.88 -1.61 -16.72
CA PRO A 73 -8.20 -0.39 -15.99
C PRO A 73 -8.22 -0.59 -14.46
N LEU A 74 -8.27 -1.84 -13.97
CA LEU A 74 -8.40 -2.12 -12.55
C LEU A 74 -7.19 -1.61 -11.75
N THR A 75 -5.99 -1.75 -12.29
CA THR A 75 -4.75 -1.35 -11.60
C THR A 75 -4.72 0.16 -11.37
N ALA A 76 -5.10 0.95 -12.37
CA ALA A 76 -5.21 2.40 -12.26
C ALA A 76 -6.27 2.81 -11.23
N ARG A 77 -7.46 2.19 -11.27
CA ARG A 77 -8.55 2.46 -10.31
C ARG A 77 -8.12 2.14 -8.88
N VAL A 78 -7.44 1.02 -8.65
CA VAL A 78 -6.98 0.61 -7.32
C VAL A 78 -5.98 1.60 -6.75
N ILE A 79 -4.96 2.01 -7.52
CA ILE A 79 -3.95 2.94 -7.00
C ILE A 79 -4.51 4.35 -6.79
N VAL A 80 -5.35 4.86 -7.72
CA VAL A 80 -6.05 6.13 -7.56
C VAL A 80 -6.90 6.13 -6.30
N ASN A 81 -7.67 5.07 -6.08
CA ASN A 81 -8.50 4.93 -4.88
C ASN A 81 -7.69 4.94 -3.58
N ARG A 82 -6.53 4.26 -3.57
CA ARG A 82 -5.62 4.23 -2.41
C ARG A 82 -5.03 5.60 -2.14
N VAL A 83 -4.52 6.29 -3.15
CA VAL A 83 -3.94 7.64 -3.00
C VAL A 83 -5.01 8.63 -2.58
N TRP A 84 -6.21 8.57 -3.15
CA TRP A 84 -7.35 9.37 -2.74
C TRP A 84 -7.65 9.19 -1.24
N GLY A 85 -7.74 7.94 -0.78
CA GLY A 85 -7.98 7.62 0.62
C GLY A 85 -6.95 8.21 1.58
N GLN A 86 -5.68 8.35 1.17
CA GLN A 86 -4.65 8.98 2.01
C GLN A 86 -4.89 10.47 2.24
N TYR A 87 -5.48 11.16 1.26
CA TYR A 87 -5.76 12.60 1.37
C TYR A 87 -7.07 12.89 2.10
N PHE A 88 -8.13 12.15 1.77
CA PHE A 88 -9.47 12.38 2.29
C PHE A 88 -9.84 11.49 3.48
N GLY A 89 -8.96 10.59 3.92
CA GLY A 89 -9.21 9.63 5.03
C GLY A 89 -10.16 8.49 4.67
N SER A 90 -10.98 8.66 3.63
CA SER A 90 -11.84 7.61 3.09
C SER A 90 -11.60 7.47 1.57
N PRO A 91 -11.36 6.24 1.08
CA PRO A 91 -11.26 5.98 -0.36
C PRO A 91 -12.64 6.06 -1.04
N LEU A 92 -12.65 6.27 -2.35
CA LEU A 92 -13.88 6.29 -3.18
C LEU A 92 -14.60 4.94 -3.15
N VAL A 93 -13.83 3.84 -3.17
CA VAL A 93 -14.26 2.47 -2.90
C VAL A 93 -13.77 2.11 -1.51
N SER A 94 -14.70 1.99 -0.55
CA SER A 94 -14.38 1.70 0.86
C SER A 94 -13.63 0.37 1.04
N THR A 95 -13.90 -0.62 0.20
CA THR A 95 -13.14 -1.88 0.14
C THR A 95 -11.90 -1.75 -0.73
N ALA A 96 -10.88 -1.03 -0.26
CA ALA A 96 -9.67 -0.71 -1.05
C ALA A 96 -8.86 -1.93 -1.58
N SER A 97 -9.12 -3.14 -1.06
CA SER A 97 -8.51 -4.40 -1.54
C SER A 97 -9.48 -5.33 -2.29
N ASN A 98 -10.74 -4.93 -2.48
CA ASN A 98 -11.74 -5.72 -3.19
C ASN A 98 -12.62 -4.83 -4.06
N PHE A 99 -12.36 -4.85 -5.37
CA PHE A 99 -13.10 -4.14 -6.41
C PHE A 99 -14.03 -5.08 -7.21
N GLY A 100 -14.13 -6.35 -6.80
CA GLY A 100 -15.00 -7.33 -7.44
C GLY A 100 -16.46 -7.21 -7.00
N ALA A 101 -17.30 -8.17 -7.41
CA ALA A 101 -18.74 -8.17 -7.10
C ALA A 101 -19.08 -8.20 -5.60
N LEU A 102 -18.16 -8.71 -4.77
CA LEU A 102 -18.28 -8.72 -3.30
C LEU A 102 -17.75 -7.45 -2.64
N GLY A 103 -17.15 -6.54 -3.41
CA GLY A 103 -16.69 -5.24 -2.97
C GLY A 103 -17.82 -4.21 -2.92
N GLN A 104 -17.53 -3.08 -2.29
CA GLN A 104 -18.42 -1.93 -2.29
C GLN A 104 -18.33 -1.16 -3.61
N ARG A 105 -19.41 -0.50 -4.01
CA ARG A 105 -19.40 0.37 -5.18
C ARG A 105 -18.70 1.70 -4.86
N PRO A 106 -18.04 2.33 -5.85
CA PRO A 106 -17.48 3.66 -5.67
C PRO A 106 -18.58 4.68 -5.34
N THR A 107 -18.29 5.59 -4.41
CA THR A 107 -19.18 6.73 -4.11
C THR A 107 -19.29 7.70 -5.28
N HIS A 108 -18.17 7.91 -5.98
CA HIS A 108 -18.07 8.76 -7.17
C HIS A 108 -17.47 7.95 -8.34
N PRO A 109 -18.27 7.15 -9.05
CA PRO A 109 -17.79 6.29 -10.13
C PRO A 109 -17.12 7.07 -11.26
N GLU A 110 -17.77 8.12 -11.73
CA GLU A 110 -17.27 8.94 -12.86
C GLU A 110 -15.94 9.62 -12.52
N LEU A 111 -15.79 10.11 -11.29
CA LEU A 111 -14.54 10.71 -10.80
C LEU A 111 -13.40 9.68 -10.73
N LEU A 112 -13.69 8.48 -10.23
CA LEU A 112 -12.70 7.41 -10.16
C LEU A 112 -12.24 7.00 -11.56
N ASP A 113 -13.18 6.89 -12.50
CA ASP A 113 -12.89 6.49 -13.86
C ASP A 113 -12.13 7.58 -14.64
N ASP A 114 -12.50 8.86 -14.48
CA ASP A 114 -11.77 10.01 -15.04
C ASP A 114 -10.33 10.09 -14.51
N LEU A 115 -10.15 10.06 -13.18
CA LEU A 115 -8.81 10.12 -12.58
C LEU A 115 -7.96 8.92 -12.97
N ALA A 116 -8.54 7.72 -13.06
CA ALA A 116 -7.82 6.52 -13.49
C ALA A 116 -7.38 6.61 -14.95
N ALA A 117 -8.24 7.07 -15.86
CA ALA A 117 -7.89 7.28 -17.26
C ALA A 117 -6.76 8.30 -17.41
N ARG A 118 -6.92 9.48 -16.79
CA ARG A 118 -5.91 10.55 -16.83
C ARG A 118 -4.60 10.13 -16.16
N PHE A 119 -4.65 9.30 -15.12
CA PHE A 119 -3.44 8.76 -14.48
C PHE A 119 -2.63 7.89 -15.45
N MET A 120 -3.30 7.03 -16.23
CA MET A 120 -2.65 6.23 -17.27
C MET A 120 -2.09 7.10 -18.40
N GLU A 121 -2.86 8.08 -18.88
CA GLU A 121 -2.44 9.04 -19.92
C GLU A 121 -1.21 9.87 -19.50
N ASN A 122 -1.08 10.17 -18.21
CA ASN A 122 0.08 10.87 -17.64
C ASN A 122 1.22 9.92 -17.20
N GLY A 123 1.29 8.74 -17.82
CA GLY A 123 2.40 7.80 -17.66
C GLY A 123 2.49 7.18 -16.28
N TRP A 124 1.36 6.94 -15.62
CA TRP A 124 1.29 6.31 -14.30
C TRP A 124 2.08 7.08 -13.21
N SER A 125 2.22 8.39 -13.38
CA SER A 125 3.02 9.24 -12.50
C SER A 125 2.29 9.53 -11.19
N LEU A 126 2.75 8.92 -10.09
CA LEU A 126 2.22 9.23 -8.75
C LEU A 126 2.37 10.71 -8.41
N LYS A 127 3.47 11.36 -8.85
CA LYS A 127 3.68 12.80 -8.63
C LYS A 127 2.61 13.65 -9.31
N TRP A 128 2.20 13.26 -10.53
CA TRP A 128 1.09 13.92 -11.22
C TRP A 128 -0.22 13.72 -10.45
N LEU A 129 -0.52 12.49 -10.02
CA LEU A 129 -1.75 12.17 -9.30
C LEU A 129 -1.84 12.94 -7.97
N HIS A 130 -0.75 12.98 -7.21
CA HIS A 130 -0.66 13.79 -5.99
C HIS A 130 -0.95 15.26 -6.28
N ARG A 131 -0.33 15.84 -7.32
CA ARG A 131 -0.56 17.23 -7.73
C ARG A 131 -2.01 17.48 -8.11
N GLU A 132 -2.61 16.62 -8.91
CA GLU A 132 -4.00 16.76 -9.36
C GLU A 132 -4.96 16.79 -8.17
N ILE A 133 -4.77 15.88 -7.21
CA ILE A 133 -5.62 15.83 -6.01
C ILE A 133 -5.43 17.08 -5.15
N VAL A 134 -4.19 17.47 -4.82
CA VAL A 134 -3.96 18.60 -3.89
C VAL A 134 -4.28 19.97 -4.50
N MET A 135 -4.31 20.07 -5.83
CA MET A 135 -4.72 21.28 -6.54
C MET A 135 -6.23 21.34 -6.81
N SER A 136 -6.98 20.28 -6.49
CA SER A 136 -8.43 20.26 -6.67
C SER A 136 -9.14 21.22 -5.71
N ALA A 137 -10.26 21.79 -6.16
CA ALA A 137 -11.13 22.58 -5.30
C ALA A 137 -11.59 21.77 -4.08
N THR A 138 -11.85 20.46 -4.26
CA THR A 138 -12.29 19.56 -3.19
C THR A 138 -11.27 19.43 -2.07
N TYR A 139 -9.98 19.29 -2.38
CA TYR A 139 -8.91 19.20 -1.38
C TYR A 139 -8.68 20.52 -0.65
N GLN A 140 -8.84 21.64 -1.35
CA GLN A 140 -8.63 22.99 -0.81
C GLN A 140 -9.81 23.53 0.00
N GLN A 141 -10.89 22.75 0.14
CA GLN A 141 -12.02 23.13 0.98
C GLN A 141 -11.63 23.29 2.45
N SER A 142 -12.36 24.15 3.15
CA SER A 142 -12.24 24.25 4.62
C SER A 142 -12.82 23.01 5.30
N SER A 143 -12.22 22.61 6.43
CA SER A 143 -12.81 21.65 7.37
C SER A 143 -13.85 22.29 8.29
N GLN A 144 -14.03 23.62 8.24
CA GLN A 144 -15.13 24.30 8.92
C GLN A 144 -16.38 24.22 8.03
N ALA A 145 -17.48 23.73 8.59
CA ALA A 145 -18.75 23.60 7.89
C ALA A 145 -19.87 24.23 8.71
N ASP A 146 -20.81 24.86 8.02
CA ASP A 146 -22.03 25.39 8.61
C ASP A 146 -23.03 24.27 8.92
N ALA A 147 -24.04 24.58 9.73
CA ALA A 147 -25.07 23.61 10.11
C ALA A 147 -25.81 23.03 8.88
N ALA A 148 -25.96 23.84 7.82
CA ALA A 148 -26.61 23.42 6.58
C ALA A 148 -25.82 22.33 5.84
N LYS A 149 -24.50 22.51 5.64
CA LYS A 149 -23.64 21.48 5.01
C LYS A 149 -23.56 20.21 5.85
N VAL A 150 -23.50 20.34 7.17
CA VAL A 150 -23.48 19.18 8.07
C VAL A 150 -24.81 18.43 8.01
N ALA A 151 -25.95 19.12 7.91
CA ALA A 151 -27.26 18.48 7.76
C ALA A 151 -27.42 17.80 6.39
N ALA A 152 -26.89 18.40 5.32
CA ALA A 152 -26.98 17.86 3.96
C ALA A 152 -26.06 16.64 3.74
N ASP A 153 -24.86 16.64 4.34
CA ASP A 153 -23.91 15.53 4.27
C ASP A 153 -23.27 15.23 5.64
N PRO A 154 -24.02 14.58 6.55
CA PRO A 154 -23.54 14.30 7.90
C PRO A 154 -22.28 13.42 7.90
N ALA A 155 -22.28 12.38 7.06
CA ALA A 155 -21.18 11.42 6.92
C ALA A 155 -19.98 11.97 6.13
N ASN A 156 -20.11 13.16 5.54
CA ASN A 156 -19.12 13.74 4.62
C ASN A 156 -18.81 12.84 3.41
N GLN A 157 -19.77 12.04 2.96
CA GLN A 157 -19.59 11.09 1.87
C GLN A 157 -19.39 11.81 0.53
N TRP A 158 -20.05 12.96 0.35
CA TRP A 158 -19.99 13.80 -0.85
C TRP A 158 -18.93 14.89 -0.75
N LEU A 159 -18.10 14.84 0.31
CA LEU A 159 -17.00 15.76 0.55
C LEU A 159 -17.45 17.23 0.54
N ALA A 160 -18.59 17.53 1.18
CA ALA A 160 -19.08 18.90 1.37
C ALA A 160 -18.13 19.80 2.19
N ARG A 161 -17.16 19.18 2.86
CA ARG A 161 -16.08 19.81 3.64
C ARG A 161 -14.83 18.92 3.61
N MET A 162 -13.66 19.50 3.88
CA MET A 162 -12.44 18.70 4.02
C MET A 162 -12.48 17.89 5.34
N PRO A 163 -12.39 16.55 5.30
CA PRO A 163 -12.40 15.75 6.52
C PRO A 163 -11.19 16.05 7.40
N ARG A 164 -11.41 16.14 8.71
CA ARG A 164 -10.32 16.16 9.69
C ARG A 164 -9.85 14.73 9.86
N ARG A 165 -8.53 14.51 9.74
CA ARG A 165 -7.92 13.19 9.87
C ARG A 165 -6.81 13.23 10.92
N ARG A 166 -6.59 12.11 11.59
CA ARG A 166 -5.40 11.92 12.41
C ARG A 166 -4.19 11.80 11.49
N LEU A 167 -3.05 12.31 11.94
CA LEU A 167 -1.79 12.09 11.24
C LEU A 167 -1.30 10.68 11.54
N SER A 168 -0.86 9.97 10.50
CA SER A 168 -0.14 8.72 10.66
C SER A 168 1.19 8.97 11.39
N VAL A 169 1.79 7.92 11.96
CA VAL A 169 3.09 8.04 12.66
C VAL A 169 4.16 8.69 11.81
N GLU A 170 4.18 8.35 10.52
CA GLU A 170 5.15 8.85 9.55
C GLU A 170 4.94 10.34 9.31
N SER A 171 3.69 10.74 9.07
CA SER A 171 3.35 12.15 8.83
C SER A 171 3.57 12.99 10.09
N TRP A 172 3.19 12.48 11.25
CA TRP A 172 3.31 13.18 12.54
C TRP A 172 4.77 13.42 12.91
N ARG A 173 5.60 12.36 12.91
CA ARG A 173 7.01 12.47 13.28
C ARG A 173 7.79 13.32 12.27
N ASP A 174 7.57 13.13 10.98
CA ASP A 174 8.23 13.94 9.95
C ASP A 174 7.82 15.43 10.05
N ALA A 175 6.56 15.73 10.41
CA ALA A 175 6.11 17.10 10.66
C ALA A 175 6.79 17.72 11.90
N VAL A 176 6.97 16.97 12.97
CA VAL A 176 7.70 17.45 14.17
C VAL A 176 9.16 17.74 13.85
N LEU A 177 9.84 16.84 13.13
CA LEU A 177 11.23 17.06 12.69
C LEU A 177 11.36 18.23 11.73
N SER A 178 10.42 18.37 10.79
CA SER A 178 10.39 19.49 9.84
C SER A 178 10.19 20.83 10.57
N ALA A 179 9.24 20.90 11.50
CA ALA A 179 9.02 22.09 12.32
C ALA A 179 10.21 22.43 13.23
N GLY A 180 10.95 21.42 13.68
CA GLY A 180 12.20 21.56 14.44
C GLY A 180 13.42 21.90 13.59
N GLY A 181 13.31 21.91 12.25
CA GLY A 181 14.43 22.15 11.33
C GLY A 181 15.49 21.06 11.32
N SER A 182 15.16 19.86 11.79
CA SER A 182 16.08 18.72 11.92
C SER A 182 15.76 17.56 10.98
N LEU A 183 14.75 17.70 10.11
CA LEU A 183 14.41 16.65 9.15
C LEU A 183 15.52 16.51 8.09
N SER A 184 16.04 15.30 7.93
CA SER A 184 16.99 14.94 6.88
C SER A 184 16.27 14.48 5.61
N ASP A 185 16.60 15.09 4.47
CA ASP A 185 16.07 14.75 3.15
C ASP A 185 16.86 13.64 2.42
N VAL A 186 17.80 12.98 3.11
CA VAL A 186 18.61 11.91 2.52
C VAL A 186 17.71 10.76 2.08
N ILE A 187 17.89 10.32 0.82
CA ILE A 187 17.12 9.23 0.23
C ILE A 187 17.93 7.92 0.26
N GLY A 188 17.28 6.84 0.70
CA GLY A 188 17.87 5.49 0.78
C GLY A 188 18.76 5.27 2.02
N GLY A 189 19.54 4.19 2.01
CA GLY A 189 20.41 3.80 3.14
C GLY A 189 19.74 2.85 4.14
N GLN A 190 20.43 2.59 5.25
CA GLN A 190 20.00 1.59 6.25
C GLN A 190 18.77 2.05 7.04
N SER A 191 17.95 1.10 7.48
CA SER A 191 16.86 1.41 8.39
C SER A 191 17.37 1.95 9.72
N VAL A 192 16.55 2.76 10.40
CA VAL A 192 16.92 3.43 11.66
C VAL A 192 15.90 3.16 12.75
N ASP A 193 16.35 3.15 14.00
CA ASP A 193 15.44 3.11 15.15
C ASP A 193 14.65 4.44 15.21
N PRO A 194 13.30 4.40 15.11
CA PRO A 194 12.46 5.60 15.14
C PRO A 194 12.53 6.39 16.44
N THR A 195 13.02 5.78 17.53
CA THR A 195 13.20 6.41 18.85
C THR A 195 14.64 6.71 19.21
N ALA A 196 15.59 6.60 18.29
CA ALA A 196 16.95 7.07 18.53
C ALA A 196 16.90 8.52 19.08
N ILE A 197 17.10 8.64 20.39
CA ILE A 197 16.72 9.80 21.22
C ILE A 197 17.56 11.02 20.87
N ASP A 198 18.70 10.82 20.20
CA ASP A 198 19.50 11.90 19.73
C ASP A 198 18.93 12.47 18.43
N ALA A 199 18.06 13.48 18.56
CA ALA A 199 17.58 14.31 17.47
C ALA A 199 18.72 15.02 16.69
N LYS A 200 19.97 14.94 17.15
CA LYS A 200 21.16 15.41 16.43
C LYS A 200 21.91 14.31 15.69
N SER A 201 21.54 13.04 15.87
CA SER A 201 22.08 11.92 15.11
C SER A 201 21.38 11.79 13.75
N ASP A 202 22.09 11.33 12.73
CA ASP A 202 21.51 11.06 11.39
C ASP A 202 20.32 10.08 11.48
N ALA A 203 20.36 9.14 12.43
CA ALA A 203 19.27 8.22 12.69
C ALA A 203 18.00 8.91 13.23
N GLY A 204 18.15 9.85 14.17
CA GLY A 204 17.03 10.60 14.76
C GLY A 204 16.40 11.62 13.81
N GLN A 205 17.14 12.07 12.80
CA GLN A 205 16.73 13.10 11.84
C GLN A 205 16.09 12.55 10.56
N ARG A 206 16.28 11.25 10.28
CA ARG A 206 15.74 10.61 9.08
C ARG A 206 14.23 10.58 9.05
N ARG A 207 13.68 10.65 7.83
CA ARG A 207 12.25 10.43 7.56
C ARG A 207 11.80 9.07 8.10
N THR A 208 10.61 9.05 8.66
CA THR A 208 10.02 7.87 9.32
C THR A 208 9.78 6.70 8.37
N VAL A 209 9.74 6.95 7.06
CA VAL A 209 9.72 5.87 6.04
C VAL A 209 10.95 4.96 6.09
N TYR A 210 12.07 5.45 6.65
CA TYR A 210 13.29 4.67 6.85
C TYR A 210 13.36 4.00 8.22
N SER A 211 12.29 4.08 9.03
CA SER A 211 12.26 3.39 10.32
C SER A 211 12.29 1.88 10.15
N GLU A 212 12.99 1.21 11.06
CA GLU A 212 13.02 -0.25 11.11
C GLU A 212 11.62 -0.82 11.40
N VAL A 213 11.21 -1.79 10.59
CA VAL A 213 9.95 -2.53 10.76
C VAL A 213 10.28 -4.00 10.98
N SER A 214 10.29 -4.43 12.24
CA SER A 214 10.46 -5.83 12.60
C SER A 214 9.13 -6.57 12.55
N ARG A 215 9.10 -7.71 11.85
CA ARG A 215 7.97 -8.64 11.82
C ARG A 215 7.81 -9.43 13.12
N PHE A 216 8.86 -9.58 13.90
CA PHE A 216 8.81 -10.27 15.19
C PHE A 216 8.32 -9.36 16.31
N GLN A 217 8.84 -8.13 16.36
CA GLN A 217 8.52 -7.17 17.41
C GLN A 217 8.41 -5.76 16.81
N LEU A 218 7.18 -5.35 16.49
CA LEU A 218 6.93 -4.00 16.00
C LEU A 218 7.34 -2.95 17.05
N HIS A 219 7.98 -1.88 16.58
CA HIS A 219 8.46 -0.83 17.46
C HIS A 219 7.28 -0.16 18.24
N PRO A 220 7.40 0.06 19.56
CA PRO A 220 6.30 0.63 20.37
C PRO A 220 5.73 1.95 19.85
N LEU A 221 6.59 2.85 19.35
CA LEU A 221 6.15 4.10 18.71
C LEU A 221 5.24 3.84 17.50
N LEU A 222 5.62 2.91 16.61
CA LEU A 222 4.81 2.59 15.43
C LEU A 222 3.46 1.97 15.86
N ALA A 223 3.49 1.06 16.83
CA ALA A 223 2.30 0.43 17.38
C ALA A 223 1.33 1.44 18.03
N MET A 224 1.85 2.43 18.78
CA MET A 224 1.03 3.47 19.44
C MET A 224 0.25 4.34 18.45
N PHE A 225 0.72 4.43 17.21
CA PHE A 225 0.10 5.22 16.15
C PHE A 225 -0.54 4.32 15.07
N ASP A 226 -1.03 3.16 15.49
CA ASP A 226 -1.77 2.20 14.67
C ASP A 226 -1.04 1.82 13.38
N PHE A 227 0.28 1.64 13.44
CA PHE A 227 1.01 1.12 12.28
C PHE A 227 0.50 -0.28 11.92
N PRO A 228 0.22 -0.58 10.63
CA PRO A 228 -0.30 -1.88 10.22
C PRO A 228 0.60 -3.04 10.65
N ASP A 229 -0.01 -4.16 11.05
CA ASP A 229 0.74 -5.37 11.39
C ASP A 229 1.59 -5.83 10.20
N PRO A 230 2.93 -5.88 10.33
CA PRO A 230 3.82 -6.25 9.24
C PRO A 230 3.73 -7.73 8.84
N ASN A 231 3.00 -8.56 9.60
CA ASN A 231 2.74 -9.97 9.30
C ASN A 231 1.41 -10.21 8.57
N ALA A 232 0.55 -9.19 8.49
CA ALA A 232 -0.79 -9.32 7.91
C ALA A 232 -0.98 -8.36 6.74
N HIS A 233 -1.85 -8.74 5.80
CA HIS A 233 -2.31 -7.82 4.78
C HIS A 233 -3.19 -6.74 5.40
N SER A 234 -2.96 -5.48 5.04
CA SER A 234 -3.77 -4.36 5.47
C SER A 234 -4.21 -3.49 4.29
N GLY A 235 -5.52 -3.40 4.09
CA GLY A 235 -6.12 -2.57 3.05
C GLY A 235 -6.17 -1.08 3.39
N GLY A 236 -5.98 -0.72 4.65
CA GLY A 236 -6.06 0.63 5.19
C GLY A 236 -5.72 0.64 6.68
N ARG A 237 -5.50 1.82 7.27
CA ARG A 237 -5.15 1.94 8.69
C ARG A 237 -6.42 1.96 9.53
N VAL A 238 -6.49 1.11 10.56
CA VAL A 238 -7.52 1.22 11.59
C VAL A 238 -7.07 2.33 12.54
N GLU A 239 -7.86 3.38 12.68
CA GLU A 239 -7.53 4.48 13.60
C GLU A 239 -8.22 4.25 14.94
N THR A 240 -7.42 4.17 16.00
CA THR A 240 -7.94 4.05 17.36
C THR A 240 -7.96 5.44 18.00
N THR A 241 -9.15 5.98 18.28
CA THR A 241 -9.31 7.30 18.92
C THR A 241 -9.45 7.23 20.44
N THR A 242 -9.46 6.02 21.00
CA THR A 242 -9.57 5.81 22.44
C THR A 242 -8.24 6.18 23.11
N PRO A 243 -8.23 7.09 24.11
CA PRO A 243 -7.03 7.29 24.91
C PRO A 243 -6.66 5.96 25.59
N LEU A 244 -5.38 5.59 25.53
CA LEU A 244 -4.80 4.57 26.41
C LEU A 244 -4.80 5.15 27.83
N GLN A 245 -5.98 5.18 28.47
CA GLN A 245 -6.09 5.52 29.88
C GLN A 245 -5.51 4.35 30.66
N LYS A 246 -4.27 4.49 31.12
CA LYS A 246 -3.73 3.61 32.16
C LYS A 246 -4.47 3.93 33.46
N LEU A 247 -5.19 2.93 33.99
CA LEU A 247 -5.51 2.83 35.41
C LEU A 247 -4.23 2.74 36.24
#